data_AF-X1GS66-F1
#
_entry.id   AF-X1GS66-F1
#
_cell.length_a   1.000
_cell.length_b   1.000
_cell.length_c   1.000
_cell.angle_alpha   90.00
_cell.angle_beta   90.00
_cell.angle_gamma   90.00
#
_symmetry.space_group_name_H-M   'P 1'
#
loop_
_entity.id
_entity.type
_entity.pdbx_description
1 polymer ?
#
loop_
_entity_poly.entity_id
_entity_poly.type
_entity_poly.pdbx_seq_one_letter_code
_entity_poly.pdbx_strand_id
1 'polypeptide(L)'
;TPEDLRPYIDYGEDYPKIKDVSPEYIELTIIKENKKERGGKASQRKMVVDFEEENRRFARLGERGENVVLMQERKYLLELGKDNLARKVKQVSKKNVSAGYDILSFEPDGRKKYIEVKATSRSYKGIVSFLISSNELEKAKELENYYIYIVFNTKLKNPKIWPLKDASKLFYSSITLKPINYRAEISVGS
;
A
#
# COMPACT_ATOMS: atom_id res chain seq x y z
N THR A 1 20.93 -17.34 -26.60
CA THR A 1 19.78 -18.17 -27.03
C THR A 1 18.52 -17.64 -26.34
N PRO A 2 17.30 -18.16 -26.58
CA PRO A 2 16.13 -17.82 -25.75
C PRO A 2 16.37 -17.97 -24.22
N GLU A 3 17.41 -18.71 -23.79
CA GLU A 3 17.85 -18.81 -22.40
C GLU A 3 18.41 -17.52 -21.77
N ASP A 4 19.05 -16.63 -22.52
CA ASP A 4 19.68 -15.43 -21.94
C ASP A 4 18.65 -14.34 -21.54
N LEU A 5 17.41 -14.50 -22.01
CA LEU A 5 16.26 -13.69 -21.65
C LEU A 5 15.40 -14.33 -20.54
N ARG A 6 15.74 -15.54 -20.05
CA ARG A 6 15.03 -16.18 -18.92
C ARG A 6 14.86 -15.31 -17.67
N PRO A 7 15.82 -14.46 -17.24
CA PRO A 7 15.59 -13.58 -16.09
C PRO A 7 14.66 -12.39 -16.38
N TYR A 8 14.33 -12.13 -17.65
CA TYR A 8 13.49 -11.02 -18.10
C TYR A 8 12.12 -11.47 -18.65
N ILE A 9 11.85 -12.78 -18.68
CA ILE A 9 10.53 -13.32 -19.04
C ILE A 9 9.88 -13.85 -17.75
N ASP A 10 9.05 -13.01 -17.12
CA ASP A 10 8.25 -13.35 -15.93
C ASP A 10 7.04 -14.22 -16.34
N TYR A 11 7.24 -15.54 -16.33
CA TYR A 11 6.17 -16.53 -16.33
C TYR A 11 5.46 -16.48 -14.97
N GLY A 12 4.54 -15.52 -14.81
CA GLY A 12 3.56 -15.42 -13.73
C GLY A 12 4.04 -15.91 -12.35
N GLU A 13 4.66 -15.03 -11.56
CA GLU A 13 5.04 -15.35 -10.18
C GLU A 13 3.92 -16.09 -9.41
N ASP A 14 4.17 -17.37 -9.08
CA ASP A 14 3.33 -18.21 -8.22
C ASP A 14 3.42 -17.72 -6.78
N TYR A 15 2.77 -16.60 -6.49
CA TYR A 15 2.60 -16.17 -5.12
C TYR A 15 1.84 -17.24 -4.33
N PRO A 16 2.20 -17.48 -3.05
CA PRO A 16 1.41 -18.36 -2.19
C PRO A 16 -0.06 -17.94 -2.22
N LYS A 17 -0.98 -18.90 -2.38
CA LYS A 17 -2.42 -18.60 -2.37
C LYS A 17 -2.76 -17.87 -1.08
N ILE A 18 -3.69 -16.93 -1.13
CA ILE A 18 -4.01 -16.07 0.03
C ILE A 18 -4.41 -16.91 1.26
N LYS A 19 -5.12 -18.01 1.07
CA LYS A 19 -5.47 -18.94 2.16
C LYS A 19 -4.26 -19.59 2.87
N ASP A 20 -3.10 -19.63 2.20
CA ASP A 20 -1.88 -20.26 2.69
C ASP A 20 -0.88 -19.21 3.25
N VAL A 21 -1.27 -17.93 3.30
CA VAL A 21 -0.48 -16.88 3.94
C VAL A 21 -0.88 -16.70 5.40
N SER A 22 0.08 -16.34 6.24
CA SER A 22 -0.11 -16.00 7.65
C SER A 22 0.47 -14.62 7.92
N PRO A 23 -0.28 -13.53 7.64
CA PRO A 23 0.16 -12.18 7.92
C PRO A 23 0.30 -11.91 9.42
N GLU A 24 1.19 -11.00 9.78
CA GLU A 24 1.37 -10.52 11.15
C GLU A 24 1.28 -9.00 11.19
N TYR A 25 0.49 -8.47 12.13
CA TYR A 25 0.52 -7.04 12.44
C TYR A 25 1.81 -6.71 13.19
N ILE A 26 2.53 -5.70 12.72
CA ILE A 26 3.71 -5.16 13.37
C ILE A 26 3.48 -3.69 13.69
N GLU A 27 4.19 -3.20 14.71
CA GLU A 27 4.24 -1.78 15.04
C GLU A 27 5.68 -1.30 14.87
N LEU A 28 5.88 -0.22 14.11
CA LEU A 28 7.19 0.37 13.90
C LEU A 28 7.18 1.80 14.42
N THR A 29 8.26 2.21 15.07
CA THR A 29 8.41 3.60 15.53
C THR A 29 8.90 4.47 14.37
N ILE A 30 8.19 5.57 14.10
CA ILE A 30 8.63 6.58 13.15
C ILE A 30 9.72 7.42 13.81
N ILE A 31 10.95 7.29 13.34
CA ILE A 31 12.08 8.11 13.79
C ILE A 31 12.22 9.29 12.84
N LYS A 32 12.17 10.53 13.35
CA LYS A 32 12.57 11.70 12.57
C LYS A 32 14.08 11.66 12.40
N GLU A 33 14.57 11.28 11.22
CA GLU A 33 15.98 11.48 10.90
C GLU A 33 16.29 12.99 10.95
N ASN A 34 17.30 13.38 11.74
CA ASN A 34 17.97 14.66 11.56
C ASN A 34 18.58 14.64 10.16
N LYS A 35 18.19 15.59 9.30
CA LYS A 35 18.70 15.77 7.94
C LYS A 35 20.24 15.78 7.94
N LYS A 36 20.88 14.64 7.75
CA LYS A 36 22.19 14.59 7.09
C LYS A 36 21.90 14.30 5.63
N GLU A 37 22.04 15.33 4.81
CA GLU A 37 21.99 15.23 3.36
C GLU A 37 22.97 14.14 2.91
N ARG A 38 22.47 12.95 2.61
CA ARG A 38 23.22 11.98 1.83
C ARG A 38 23.12 12.45 0.38
N GLY A 39 24.03 13.34 0.00
CA GLY A 39 24.29 13.73 -1.38
C GLY A 39 24.82 12.55 -2.18
N GLY A 40 23.93 11.62 -2.56
CA GLY A 40 24.22 10.61 -3.57
C GLY A 40 24.04 11.24 -4.94
N LYS A 41 25.12 11.38 -5.72
CA LYS A 41 25.02 11.71 -7.16
C LYS A 41 24.08 10.71 -7.81
N ALA A 42 22.97 11.19 -8.37
CA ALA A 42 22.10 10.37 -9.20
C ALA A 42 22.92 9.91 -10.41
N SER A 43 23.38 8.66 -10.37
CA SER A 43 23.86 8.00 -11.59
C SER A 43 22.63 7.86 -12.48
N GLN A 44 22.55 8.69 -13.52
CA GLN A 44 21.63 8.48 -14.63
C GLN A 44 22.07 7.20 -15.36
N ARG A 45 21.75 6.04 -14.79
CA ARG A 45 21.70 4.81 -15.56
C ARG A 45 20.55 4.98 -16.53
N LYS A 46 20.90 5.06 -17.82
CA LYS A 46 19.97 4.95 -18.94
C LYS A 46 19.39 3.54 -18.90
N MET A 47 18.38 3.35 -18.07
CA MET A 47 17.68 2.09 -17.92
C MET A 47 16.53 2.15 -18.93
N VAL A 48 16.65 1.40 -20.03
CA VAL A 48 15.52 1.14 -20.92
C VAL A 48 14.64 0.17 -20.15
N VAL A 49 13.72 0.72 -19.35
CA VAL A 49 12.76 -0.04 -18.57
C VAL A 49 11.53 -0.26 -19.43
N ASP A 50 11.08 -1.51 -19.54
CA ASP A 50 9.74 -1.81 -20.04
C ASP A 50 8.72 -1.36 -18.99
N PHE A 51 8.24 -0.12 -19.15
CA PHE A 51 7.30 0.51 -18.24
C PHE A 51 5.99 -0.28 -18.11
N GLU A 52 5.56 -1.00 -19.15
CA GLU A 52 4.35 -1.80 -19.08
C GLU A 52 4.53 -3.01 -18.17
N GLU A 53 5.64 -3.72 -18.34
CA GLU A 53 5.92 -4.89 -17.51
C GLU A 53 6.07 -4.51 -16.04
N GLU A 54 6.76 -3.42 -15.75
CA GLU A 54 6.94 -2.93 -14.38
C GLU A 54 5.60 -2.49 -13.75
N ASN A 55 4.75 -1.78 -14.51
CA ASN A 55 3.40 -1.41 -14.07
C ASN A 55 2.53 -2.63 -13.77
N ARG A 56 2.57 -3.67 -14.62
CA ARG A 56 1.86 -4.93 -14.36
C ARG A 56 2.38 -5.62 -13.10
N ARG A 57 3.69 -5.59 -12.84
CA ARG A 57 4.28 -6.12 -11.61
C ARG A 57 3.81 -5.34 -10.37
N PHE A 58 3.79 -4.01 -10.42
CA PHE A 58 3.29 -3.19 -9.31
C PHE A 58 1.79 -3.37 -9.08
N ALA A 59 0.98 -3.45 -10.13
CA ALA A 59 -0.46 -3.70 -10.01
C ALA A 59 -0.74 -5.06 -9.33
N ARG A 60 -0.05 -6.13 -9.75
CA ARG A 60 -0.18 -7.46 -9.11
C ARG A 60 0.27 -7.46 -7.65
N LEU A 61 1.34 -6.71 -7.33
CA LEU A 61 1.82 -6.56 -5.94
C LEU A 61 0.80 -5.81 -5.08
N GLY A 62 0.20 -4.74 -5.60
CA GLY A 62 -0.85 -3.95 -4.96
C GLY A 62 -2.09 -4.80 -4.67
N GLU A 63 -2.62 -5.48 -5.68
CA GLU A 63 -3.78 -6.37 -5.54
C GLU A 63 -3.51 -7.48 -4.50
N ARG A 64 -2.30 -8.04 -4.49
CA ARG A 64 -1.91 -9.02 -3.47
C ARG A 64 -1.93 -8.42 -2.07
N GLY A 65 -1.41 -7.21 -1.89
CA GLY A 65 -1.46 -6.48 -0.63
C GLY A 65 -2.89 -6.28 -0.14
N GLU A 66 -3.78 -5.83 -1.02
CA GLU A 66 -5.20 -5.63 -0.71
C GLU A 66 -5.87 -6.95 -0.27
N ASN A 67 -5.61 -8.05 -0.98
CA ASN A 67 -6.13 -9.36 -0.61
C ASN A 67 -5.62 -9.85 0.75
N VAL A 68 -4.34 -9.62 1.05
CA VAL A 68 -3.73 -9.94 2.35
C VAL A 68 -4.42 -9.16 3.48
N VAL A 69 -4.60 -7.84 3.32
CA VAL A 69 -5.24 -6.99 4.33
C VAL A 69 -6.72 -7.35 4.49
N LEU A 70 -7.45 -7.58 3.39
CA LEU A 70 -8.86 -7.95 3.43
C LEU A 70 -9.09 -9.24 4.22
N MET A 71 -8.25 -10.26 3.97
CA MET A 71 -8.30 -11.52 4.71
C MET A 71 -7.97 -11.28 6.19
N GLN A 72 -6.91 -10.54 6.49
CA GLN A 72 -6.45 -10.33 7.86
C GLN A 72 -7.46 -9.52 8.70
N GLU A 73 -8.07 -8.46 8.16
CA GLU A 73 -9.09 -7.68 8.86
C GLU A 73 -10.34 -8.51 9.18
N ARG A 74 -10.75 -9.38 8.25
CA ARG A 74 -11.85 -10.33 8.50
C ARG A 74 -11.50 -11.31 9.61
N LYS A 75 -10.31 -11.91 9.54
CA LYS A 75 -9.81 -12.84 10.55
C LYS A 75 -9.75 -12.19 11.93
N TYR A 76 -9.16 -11.00 12.02
CA TYR A 76 -9.06 -10.23 13.26
C TYR A 76 -10.43 -9.98 13.91
N LEU A 77 -11.43 -9.56 13.13
CA LEU A 77 -12.78 -9.36 13.66
C LEU A 77 -13.45 -10.66 14.08
N LEU A 78 -13.23 -11.77 13.37
CA LEU A 78 -13.73 -13.10 13.77
C LEU A 78 -13.10 -13.58 15.08
N GLU A 79 -11.79 -13.41 15.25
CA GLU A 79 -11.08 -13.76 16.49
C GLU A 79 -11.56 -12.97 17.70
N LEU A 80 -12.11 -11.77 17.48
CA LEU A 80 -12.74 -10.94 18.51
C LEU A 80 -14.26 -11.22 18.71
N GLY A 81 -14.81 -12.25 18.05
CA GLY A 81 -16.24 -12.58 18.11
C GLY A 81 -17.14 -11.55 17.45
N LYS A 82 -16.63 -10.80 16.47
CA LYS A 82 -17.36 -9.75 15.73
C LYS A 82 -17.77 -10.22 14.33
N ASP A 83 -18.37 -11.40 14.22
CA ASP A 83 -18.78 -12.05 12.97
C ASP A 83 -19.61 -11.15 12.05
N ASN A 84 -20.55 -10.38 12.63
CA ASN A 84 -21.38 -9.44 11.90
C ASN A 84 -20.56 -8.32 11.23
N LEU A 85 -19.48 -7.86 11.87
CA LEU A 85 -18.59 -6.85 11.32
C LEU A 85 -17.63 -7.47 10.30
N ALA A 86 -17.09 -8.66 10.58
CA ALA A 86 -16.21 -9.40 9.66
C ALA A 86 -16.88 -9.61 8.30
N ARG A 87 -18.17 -10.00 8.27
CA ARG A 87 -18.94 -10.14 7.01
C ARG A 87 -19.11 -8.84 6.22
N LYS A 88 -19.06 -7.69 6.89
CA LYS A 88 -19.22 -6.37 6.25
C LYS A 88 -17.91 -5.83 5.67
N VAL A 89 -16.76 -6.40 6.04
CA VAL A 89 -15.46 -5.99 5.50
C VAL A 89 -15.41 -6.26 4.00
N LYS A 90 -15.06 -5.24 3.21
CA LYS A 90 -15.07 -5.32 1.74
C LYS A 90 -13.96 -4.49 1.10
N GLN A 91 -13.49 -4.97 -0.05
CA GLN A 91 -12.64 -4.23 -0.97
C GLN A 91 -13.50 -3.25 -1.78
N VAL A 92 -13.13 -1.97 -1.75
CA VAL A 92 -13.83 -0.84 -2.38
C VAL A 92 -13.11 -0.38 -3.65
N SER A 93 -11.77 -0.46 -3.69
CA SER A 93 -10.90 -0.09 -4.83
C SER A 93 -11.39 -0.65 -6.18
N LYS A 94 -11.83 -1.92 -6.21
CA LYS A 94 -12.33 -2.58 -7.43
C LYS A 94 -13.64 -2.02 -8.00
N LYS A 95 -14.40 -1.26 -7.21
CA LYS A 95 -15.73 -0.75 -7.60
C LYS A 95 -15.79 0.77 -7.63
N ASN A 96 -15.00 1.43 -6.80
CA ASN A 96 -15.04 2.87 -6.65
C ASN A 96 -13.65 3.43 -6.33
N VAL A 97 -12.91 3.80 -7.38
CA VAL A 97 -11.60 4.43 -7.24
C VAL A 97 -11.69 5.82 -6.59
N SER A 98 -12.78 6.56 -6.81
CA SER A 98 -12.96 7.89 -6.21
C SER A 98 -13.26 7.85 -4.71
N ALA A 99 -13.44 6.65 -4.13
CA ALA A 99 -13.55 6.49 -2.68
C ALA A 99 -12.28 6.94 -1.93
N GLY A 100 -11.10 6.81 -2.56
CA GLY A 100 -9.81 7.21 -2.00
C GLY A 100 -9.31 6.34 -0.85
N TYR A 101 -9.76 5.09 -0.80
CA TYR A 101 -9.25 4.02 0.06
C TYR A 101 -9.59 2.66 -0.56
N ASP A 102 -8.82 1.63 -0.21
CA ASP A 102 -8.96 0.29 -0.80
C ASP A 102 -9.95 -0.60 -0.07
N ILE A 103 -9.98 -0.57 1.25
CA ILE A 103 -10.76 -1.51 2.09
C ILE A 103 -11.60 -0.74 3.10
N LEU A 104 -12.89 -1.08 3.15
CA LEU A 104 -13.75 -0.71 4.27
C LEU A 104 -13.75 -1.85 5.29
N SER A 105 -13.26 -1.57 6.49
CA SER A 105 -13.26 -2.44 7.65
C SER A 105 -13.96 -1.75 8.84
N PHE A 106 -13.86 -2.34 10.02
CA PHE A 106 -14.51 -1.87 11.24
C PHE A 106 -13.59 -2.03 12.44
N GLU A 107 -13.69 -1.10 13.39
CA GLU A 107 -13.19 -1.28 14.74
C GLU A 107 -14.11 -2.24 15.52
N PRO A 108 -13.65 -2.85 16.63
CA PRO A 108 -14.47 -3.78 17.43
C PRO A 108 -15.74 -3.15 18.04
N ASP A 109 -15.76 -1.82 18.18
CA ASP A 109 -16.89 -1.01 18.61
C ASP A 109 -17.89 -0.69 17.48
N GLY A 110 -17.58 -1.09 16.24
CA GLY A 110 -18.42 -0.90 15.06
C GLY A 110 -18.16 0.39 14.28
N ARG A 111 -17.26 1.28 14.73
CA ARG A 111 -16.84 2.43 13.92
C ARG A 111 -16.20 1.96 12.62
N LYS A 112 -16.47 2.66 11.54
CA LYS A 112 -15.85 2.36 10.25
C LYS A 112 -14.35 2.64 10.31
N LYS A 113 -13.59 1.79 9.62
CA LYS A 113 -12.16 1.92 9.40
C LYS A 113 -11.93 1.97 7.88
N TYR A 114 -11.38 3.09 7.40
CA TYR A 114 -11.07 3.28 5.99
C TYR A 114 -9.59 3.01 5.78
N ILE A 115 -9.23 2.01 4.98
CA ILE A 115 -7.87 1.52 4.85
C ILE A 115 -7.38 1.69 3.43
N GLU A 116 -6.31 2.46 3.28
CA GLU A 116 -5.48 2.52 2.08
C GLU A 116 -4.30 1.54 2.22
N VAL A 117 -4.03 0.74 1.19
CA VAL A 117 -3.04 -0.34 1.24
C VAL A 117 -1.84 -0.01 0.37
N LYS A 118 -0.64 -0.02 0.96
CA LYS A 118 0.64 0.19 0.26
C LYS A 118 1.49 -1.07 0.36
N ALA A 119 1.69 -1.76 -0.75
CA ALA A 119 2.43 -3.02 -0.80
C ALA A 119 3.88 -2.86 -1.25
N THR A 120 4.79 -3.61 -0.65
CA THR A 120 6.19 -3.71 -1.07
C THR A 120 6.72 -5.13 -0.95
N SER A 121 7.57 -5.54 -1.89
CA SER A 121 8.27 -6.83 -1.82
C SER A 121 9.42 -6.81 -0.79
N ARG A 122 9.82 -5.63 -0.33
CA ARG A 122 10.95 -5.45 0.59
C ARG A 122 10.53 -5.65 2.04
N SER A 123 11.52 -5.91 2.89
CA SER A 123 11.36 -5.88 4.34
C SER A 123 11.30 -4.45 4.88
N TYR A 124 10.89 -4.28 6.13
CA TYR A 124 10.72 -2.99 6.81
C TYR A 124 12.04 -2.33 7.27
N LYS A 125 13.20 -2.77 6.74
CA LYS A 125 14.51 -2.23 7.13
C LYS A 125 14.83 -0.96 6.34
N GLY A 126 15.13 0.12 7.05
CA GLY A 126 15.57 1.40 6.46
C GLY A 126 14.41 2.36 6.16
N ILE A 127 14.57 3.20 5.14
CA ILE A 127 13.58 4.19 4.74
C ILE A 127 12.41 3.49 4.04
N VAL A 128 11.20 3.66 4.57
CA VAL A 128 9.97 3.17 3.96
C VAL A 128 9.38 4.28 3.09
N SER A 129 9.41 4.09 1.78
CA SER A 129 8.82 5.00 0.79
C SER A 129 7.64 4.35 0.09
N PHE A 130 6.54 5.10 -0.04
CA PHE A 130 5.36 4.68 -0.79
C PHE A 130 4.76 5.89 -1.52
N LEU A 131 3.98 5.62 -2.57
CA LEU A 131 3.23 6.64 -3.28
C LEU A 131 1.87 6.82 -2.62
N ILE A 132 1.41 8.07 -2.54
CA ILE A 132 0.04 8.41 -2.14
C ILE A 132 -0.54 9.37 -3.19
N SER A 133 -1.77 9.13 -3.62
CA SER A 133 -2.45 10.00 -4.59
C SER A 133 -3.05 11.24 -3.90
N SER A 134 -3.36 12.27 -4.68
CA SER A 134 -4.02 13.48 -4.18
C SER A 134 -5.37 13.14 -3.53
N ASN A 135 -6.16 12.26 -4.17
CA ASN A 135 -7.47 11.84 -3.66
C ASN A 135 -7.35 11.08 -2.34
N GLU A 136 -6.39 10.16 -2.21
CA GLU A 136 -6.12 9.47 -0.94
C GLU A 136 -5.72 10.45 0.17
N LEU A 137 -4.86 11.42 -0.16
CA LEU A 137 -4.43 12.43 0.80
C LEU A 137 -5.58 13.36 1.23
N GLU A 138 -6.48 13.71 0.33
CA GLU A 138 -7.70 14.47 0.63
C GLU A 138 -8.64 13.66 1.52
N LYS A 139 -8.93 12.40 1.16
CA LYS A 139 -9.80 11.51 1.95
C LYS A 139 -9.23 11.19 3.33
N ALA A 140 -7.91 11.11 3.47
CA ALA A 140 -7.27 10.97 4.76
C ALA A 140 -7.55 12.15 5.72
N LYS A 141 -7.78 13.36 5.18
CA LYS A 141 -8.13 14.56 5.97
C LYS A 141 -9.62 14.62 6.31
N GLU A 142 -10.47 14.14 5.41
CA GLU A 142 -11.93 14.22 5.54
C GLU A 142 -12.50 13.09 6.41
N LEU A 143 -11.96 11.88 6.28
CA LEU A 143 -12.51 10.69 6.92
C LEU A 143 -11.86 10.47 8.29
N GLU A 144 -12.70 10.37 9.31
CA GLU A 144 -12.29 9.82 10.61
C GLU A 144 -11.88 8.36 10.46
N ASN A 145 -10.93 7.90 11.28
CA ASN A 145 -10.40 6.53 11.24
C ASN A 145 -9.88 6.12 9.85
N TYR A 146 -9.12 7.01 9.19
CA TYR A 146 -8.38 6.70 7.98
C TYR A 146 -7.00 6.14 8.33
N TYR A 147 -6.68 4.99 7.75
CA TYR A 147 -5.44 4.26 7.99
C TYR A 147 -4.69 4.03 6.70
N ILE A 148 -3.36 3.99 6.79
CA ILE A 148 -2.50 3.46 5.74
C ILE A 148 -1.88 2.16 6.25
N TYR A 149 -2.13 1.06 5.55
CA TYR A 149 -1.55 -0.23 5.88
C TYR A 149 -0.39 -0.48 4.94
N ILE A 150 0.83 -0.47 5.49
CA ILE A 150 2.02 -0.81 4.72
C ILE A 150 2.25 -2.31 4.85
N VAL A 151 2.16 -3.02 3.72
CA VAL A 151 2.36 -4.47 3.63
C VAL A 151 3.77 -4.74 3.12
N PHE A 152 4.61 -5.28 4.00
CA PHE A 152 5.98 -5.69 3.69
C PHE A 152 6.05 -7.16 3.33
N ASN A 153 7.12 -7.52 2.61
CA ASN A 153 7.37 -8.90 2.17
C ASN A 153 6.15 -9.51 1.48
N THR A 154 5.40 -8.70 0.71
CA THR A 154 4.06 -9.08 0.21
C THR A 154 4.08 -10.37 -0.59
N LYS A 155 5.19 -10.68 -1.27
CA LYS A 155 5.36 -11.90 -2.08
C LYS A 155 5.50 -13.20 -1.25
N LEU A 156 5.77 -13.09 0.06
CA LEU A 156 6.08 -14.23 0.93
C LEU A 156 4.82 -14.82 1.60
N LYS A 157 5.00 -15.95 2.29
CA LYS A 157 3.95 -16.59 3.10
C LYS A 157 3.63 -15.86 4.40
N ASN A 158 4.56 -15.08 4.94
CA ASN A 158 4.38 -14.32 6.18
C ASN A 158 4.61 -12.82 5.94
N PRO A 159 3.69 -12.15 5.22
CA PRO A 159 3.76 -10.71 5.02
C PRO A 159 3.57 -9.98 6.37
N LYS A 160 4.19 -8.80 6.51
CA LYS A 160 4.04 -7.97 7.71
C LYS A 160 3.18 -6.76 7.38
N ILE A 161 2.18 -6.48 8.21
CA ILE A 161 1.28 -5.35 8.02
C ILE A 161 1.59 -4.34 9.11
N TRP A 162 1.93 -3.11 8.72
CA TRP A 162 2.09 -2.01 9.65
C TRP A 162 0.92 -1.01 9.50
N PRO A 163 -0.01 -0.96 10.48
CA PRO A 163 -1.11 -0.01 10.49
C PRO A 163 -0.65 1.39 10.93
N LEU A 164 -0.60 2.33 9.99
CA LEU A 164 -0.45 3.75 10.32
C LEU A 164 -1.81 4.36 10.65
N LYS A 165 -2.07 4.54 11.95
CA LYS A 165 -3.29 5.21 12.44
C LYS A 165 -3.21 6.70 12.21
N ASP A 166 -4.36 7.33 12.01
CA ASP A 166 -4.50 8.79 11.84
C ASP A 166 -3.48 9.34 10.81
N ALA A 167 -3.41 8.70 9.64
CA ALA A 167 -2.39 9.01 8.64
C ALA A 167 -2.34 10.50 8.27
N SER A 168 -3.48 11.20 8.29
CA SER A 168 -3.54 12.65 8.13
C SER A 168 -2.64 13.41 9.10
N LYS A 169 -2.63 13.06 10.40
CA LYS A 169 -1.74 13.68 11.40
C LYS A 169 -0.27 13.39 11.11
N LEU A 170 0.03 12.19 10.60
CA LEU A 170 1.39 11.79 10.26
C LEU A 170 1.95 12.57 9.07
N PHE A 171 1.11 12.86 8.07
CA PHE A 171 1.51 13.65 6.89
C PHE A 171 1.98 15.07 7.21
N TYR A 172 1.48 15.67 8.29
CA TYR A 172 1.86 17.02 8.69
C TYR A 172 2.95 17.07 9.77
N SER A 173 3.33 15.93 10.34
CA SER A 173 4.26 15.89 11.47
C SER A 173 5.53 15.10 11.20
N SER A 174 5.41 13.90 10.64
CA SER A 174 6.47 12.87 10.69
C SER A 174 6.77 12.22 9.34
N ILE A 175 5.88 12.39 8.35
CA ILE A 175 6.09 11.92 6.97
C ILE A 175 6.53 13.11 6.10
N THR A 176 7.56 12.92 5.29
CA THR A 176 7.96 13.93 4.29
C THR A 176 7.30 13.61 2.96
N LEU A 177 6.42 14.49 2.48
CA LEU A 177 5.83 14.39 1.15
C LEU A 177 6.75 15.02 0.11
N LYS A 178 7.05 14.28 -0.96
CA LYS A 178 7.80 14.78 -2.13
C LYS A 178 6.93 14.61 -3.37
N PRO A 179 6.73 15.66 -4.18
CA PRO A 179 6.01 15.53 -5.43
C PRO A 179 6.80 14.65 -6.40
N ILE A 180 6.10 13.71 -7.03
CA ILE A 180 6.66 12.80 -8.05
C ILE A 180 6.03 13.08 -9.41
N ASN A 181 4.71 13.28 -9.44
CA ASN A 181 3.95 13.67 -10.62
C ASN A 181 3.10 14.90 -10.29
N TYR A 182 2.83 15.71 -11.32
CA TYR A 182 1.91 16.83 -11.27
C TYR A 182 0.81 16.64 -12.31
N ARG A 183 -0.43 16.99 -11.96
CA ARG A 183 -1.49 17.18 -12.94
C ARG A 183 -1.46 18.64 -13.40
N ALA A 184 -1.40 18.86 -14.71
CA ALA A 184 -1.54 20.18 -15.32
C ALA A 184 -2.92 20.30 -15.99
N GLU A 185 -3.58 21.43 -15.81
CA GLU A 185 -4.91 21.71 -16.36
C GLU A 185 -4.90 23.08 -17.05
N ILE A 186 -5.52 23.18 -18.21
CA ILE A 186 -5.66 24.42 -18.99
C ILE A 186 -7.12 24.53 -19.42
N SER A 187 -7.79 25.60 -19.03
CA SER A 187 -9.13 25.93 -19.53
C SER A 187 -9.00 26.61 -20.89
N VAL A 188 -9.61 26.02 -21.92
CA VAL A 188 -9.69 26.61 -23.25
C VAL A 188 -11.10 27.14 -23.44
N GLY A 189 -11.24 28.46 -23.60
CA GLY A 189 -12.51 29.09 -23.97
C GLY A 189 -12.80 28.87 -25.45
N SER A 190 -14.08 28.74 -25.80
CA SER A 190 -14.59 28.95 -27.15
C SER A 190 -14.77 30.44 -27.44
#